data_AF-A0A2D7JT72-F1
#
_entry.id   AF-A0A2D7JT72-F1
#
_cell.length_a   1.000
_cell.length_b   1.000
_cell.length_c   1.000
_cell.angle_alpha   90.00
_cell.angle_beta   90.00
_cell.angle_gamma   90.00
#
_symmetry.space_group_name_H-M   'P 1'
#
loop_
_entity.id
_entity.type
_entity.pdbx_description
1 polymer ?
#
loop_
_entity_poly.entity_id
_entity_poly.type
_entity_poly.pdbx_seq_one_letter_code
_entity_poly.pdbx_strand_id
1 'polypeptide(L)'
;MMIGTPADIIKYTRTVQILLKGYSGYKKGKRIETDKQIREEIVRTSIRARQHMQNIHDRSVDDDNIQAVRNTRSCMQEIDALIEDVEKSSSGTTHAFFAGQRTVSNKDLKALIVHDHEVIEMLTGAVNLSNDSERALQQRSEELIPTIQRCQQMISSCRGFYTERSNLLNGLKN
;
A
#
# COMPACT_ATOMS: atom_id res chain seq x y z
N MET A 1 -0.14 -3.58 -27.41
CA MET A 1 -1.16 -2.99 -26.52
C MET A 1 -2.13 -4.10 -26.13
N MET A 2 -1.86 -4.82 -25.04
CA MET A 2 -2.79 -5.80 -24.47
C MET A 2 -3.24 -5.30 -23.11
N ILE A 3 -4.56 -5.17 -23.03
CA ILE A 3 -5.35 -4.72 -21.90
C ILE A 3 -5.16 -5.74 -20.77
N GLY A 4 -4.92 -5.25 -19.54
CA GLY A 4 -4.73 -6.07 -18.34
C GLY A 4 -5.81 -7.15 -18.22
N THR A 5 -5.43 -8.29 -17.64
CA THR A 5 -6.32 -9.45 -17.62
C THR A 5 -7.65 -9.11 -16.93
N PRO A 6 -8.76 -9.77 -17.29
CA PRO A 6 -10.05 -9.52 -16.62
C PRO A 6 -9.97 -9.63 -15.08
N ALA A 7 -9.07 -10.45 -14.54
CA ALA A 7 -8.83 -10.58 -13.11
C ALA A 7 -8.19 -9.32 -12.47
N ASP A 8 -7.34 -8.61 -13.21
CA ASP A 8 -6.72 -7.35 -12.76
C ASP A 8 -7.74 -6.22 -12.75
N ILE A 9 -8.62 -6.18 -13.76
CA ILE A 9 -9.76 -5.24 -13.85
C ILE A 9 -10.76 -5.46 -12.71
N ILE A 10 -11.02 -6.73 -12.33
CA ILE A 10 -11.94 -7.11 -11.25
C ILE A 10 -11.39 -6.76 -9.85
N LYS A 11 -10.07 -6.83 -9.63
CA LYS A 11 -9.44 -6.42 -8.37
C LYS A 11 -9.43 -4.89 -8.21
N TYR A 12 -9.16 -4.16 -9.30
CA TYR A 12 -9.26 -2.70 -9.34
C TYR A 12 -10.65 -2.19 -8.97
N THR A 13 -11.71 -2.88 -9.42
CA THR A 13 -13.08 -2.50 -9.08
C THR A 13 -13.39 -2.68 -7.60
N ARG A 14 -12.75 -3.62 -6.89
CA ARG A 14 -12.98 -3.84 -5.46
C ARG A 14 -12.32 -2.76 -4.60
N THR A 15 -11.08 -2.38 -4.91
CA THR A 15 -10.39 -1.25 -4.26
C THR A 15 -11.12 0.07 -4.53
N VAL A 16 -11.56 0.31 -5.77
CA VAL A 16 -12.41 1.47 -6.13
C VAL A 16 -13.79 1.42 -5.46
N GLN A 17 -14.40 0.25 -5.31
CA GLN A 17 -15.68 0.10 -4.58
C GLN A 17 -15.51 0.27 -3.07
N ILE A 18 -14.38 -0.16 -2.50
CA ILE A 18 -14.00 0.10 -1.10
C ILE A 18 -13.70 1.59 -0.90
N LEU A 19 -13.05 2.26 -1.86
CA LEU A 19 -12.88 3.72 -1.88
C LEU A 19 -14.25 4.42 -1.91
N LEU A 20 -15.14 4.04 -2.84
CA LEU A 20 -16.48 4.63 -2.98
C LEU A 20 -17.41 4.35 -1.78
N LYS A 21 -17.34 3.15 -1.18
CA LYS A 21 -18.17 2.78 0.00
C LYS A 21 -17.54 3.22 1.32
N GLY A 22 -16.22 3.17 1.45
CA GLY A 22 -15.44 3.52 2.64
C GLY A 22 -15.54 5.01 2.95
N TYR A 23 -15.48 5.90 1.95
CA TYR A 23 -15.63 7.34 2.17
C TYR A 23 -17.03 7.75 2.60
N SER A 24 -18.07 7.01 2.20
CA SER A 24 -19.41 7.17 2.76
C SER A 24 -19.50 6.76 4.25
N GLY A 25 -18.51 6.02 4.76
CA GLY A 25 -18.37 5.51 6.12
C GLY A 25 -17.68 6.45 7.11
N TYR A 26 -17.09 7.57 6.65
CA TYR A 26 -16.66 8.65 7.57
C TYR A 26 -17.86 9.42 8.21
N LYS A 27 -19.09 8.95 7.99
CA LYS A 27 -20.29 9.32 8.77
C LYS A 27 -20.10 9.00 10.25
N LYS A 28 -20.64 9.87 11.11
CA LYS A 28 -20.62 9.73 12.58
C LYS A 28 -21.17 8.33 12.95
N GLY A 29 -20.32 7.45 13.47
CA GLY A 29 -20.67 6.07 13.87
C GLY A 29 -19.97 4.93 13.11
N LYS A 30 -19.38 5.17 11.93
CA LYS A 30 -18.67 4.13 11.14
C LYS A 30 -17.17 4.37 10.92
N ARG A 31 -16.65 5.49 11.43
CA ARG A 31 -15.29 5.96 11.15
C ARG A 31 -14.19 4.98 11.57
N ILE A 32 -14.32 4.35 12.76
CA ILE A 32 -13.36 3.35 13.26
C ILE A 32 -13.30 2.15 12.31
N GLU A 33 -14.47 1.66 11.89
CA GLU A 33 -14.58 0.53 10.99
C GLU A 33 -14.02 0.86 9.60
N THR A 34 -14.33 2.05 9.06
CA THR A 34 -13.77 2.53 7.79
C THR A 34 -12.25 2.64 7.84
N ASP A 35 -11.70 3.25 8.88
CA ASP A 35 -10.27 3.41 9.08
C ASP A 35 -9.55 2.04 9.19
N LYS A 36 -10.14 1.08 9.90
CA LYS A 36 -9.67 -0.31 9.93
C LYS A 36 -9.67 -0.93 8.53
N GLN A 37 -10.77 -0.80 7.78
CA GLN A 37 -10.87 -1.38 6.43
C GLN A 37 -9.84 -0.80 5.45
N ILE A 38 -9.54 0.49 5.55
CA ILE A 38 -8.50 1.15 4.74
C ILE A 38 -7.13 0.57 5.07
N ARG A 39 -6.79 0.45 6.36
CA ARG A 39 -5.50 -0.16 6.76
C ARG A 39 -5.38 -1.61 6.33
N GLU A 40 -6.44 -2.39 6.46
CA GLU A 40 -6.44 -3.77 5.97
C GLU A 40 -6.26 -3.84 4.46
N GLU A 41 -6.83 -2.90 3.69
CA GLU A 41 -6.62 -2.83 2.23
C GLU A 41 -5.18 -2.44 1.88
N ILE A 42 -4.57 -1.53 2.63
CA ILE A 42 -3.16 -1.18 2.51
C ILE A 42 -2.29 -2.43 2.73
N VAL A 43 -2.47 -3.15 3.84
CA VAL A 43 -1.73 -4.39 4.13
C VAL A 43 -1.96 -5.45 3.04
N ARG A 44 -3.21 -5.69 2.64
CA ARG A 44 -3.54 -6.64 1.55
C ARG A 44 -2.84 -6.29 0.24
N THR A 45 -2.77 -5.00 -0.10
CA THR A 45 -2.15 -4.54 -1.35
C THR A 45 -0.63 -4.65 -1.27
N SER A 46 -0.02 -4.29 -0.13
CA SER A 46 1.41 -4.48 0.14
C SER A 46 1.83 -5.95 0.01
N ILE A 47 1.06 -6.88 0.57
CA ILE A 47 1.32 -8.32 0.47
C ILE A 47 1.36 -8.80 -0.99
N ARG A 48 0.53 -8.21 -1.87
CA ARG A 48 0.53 -8.57 -3.30
C ARG A 48 1.83 -8.16 -3.99
N ALA A 49 2.32 -6.94 -3.73
CA ALA A 49 3.62 -6.50 -4.24
C ALA A 49 4.76 -7.39 -3.69
N ARG A 50 4.68 -7.74 -2.39
CA ARG A 50 5.63 -8.63 -1.73
C ARG A 50 5.69 -10.01 -2.40
N GLN A 51 4.53 -10.57 -2.78
CA GLN A 51 4.45 -11.87 -3.42
C GLN A 51 5.16 -11.89 -4.78
N HIS A 52 4.99 -10.85 -5.59
CA HIS A 52 5.73 -10.73 -6.86
C HIS A 52 7.24 -10.64 -6.61
N MET A 53 7.69 -9.87 -5.61
CA MET A 53 9.11 -9.81 -5.23
C MET A 53 9.66 -11.16 -4.74
N GLN A 54 8.88 -11.91 -3.96
CA GLN A 54 9.23 -13.25 -3.48
C GLN A 54 9.42 -14.22 -4.66
N ASN A 55 8.49 -14.22 -5.62
CA ASN A 55 8.58 -15.07 -6.79
C ASN A 55 9.82 -14.76 -7.65
N ILE A 56 10.16 -13.47 -7.81
CA ILE A 56 11.38 -13.05 -8.51
C ILE A 56 12.61 -13.50 -7.73
N HIS A 57 12.62 -13.30 -6.41
CA HIS A 57 13.71 -13.72 -5.53
C HIS A 57 14.00 -15.21 -5.69
N ASP A 58 12.99 -16.06 -5.55
CA ASP A 58 13.17 -17.53 -5.56
C ASP A 58 13.67 -18.03 -6.92
N ARG A 59 13.09 -17.53 -8.02
CA ARG A 59 13.60 -17.84 -9.37
C ARG A 59 15.03 -17.32 -9.59
N SER A 60 15.35 -16.16 -9.04
CA SER A 60 16.70 -15.58 -9.16
C SER A 60 17.74 -16.35 -8.34
N VAL A 61 17.31 -17.03 -7.26
CA VAL A 61 18.16 -17.97 -6.52
C VAL A 61 18.46 -19.19 -7.40
N ASP A 62 17.43 -19.76 -8.03
CA ASP A 62 17.60 -20.93 -8.91
C ASP A 62 18.49 -20.62 -10.13
N ASP A 63 18.45 -19.38 -10.65
CA ASP A 63 19.24 -18.90 -11.79
C ASP A 63 20.63 -18.36 -11.41
N ASP A 64 21.06 -18.47 -10.14
CA ASP A 64 22.30 -17.87 -9.61
C ASP A 64 22.44 -16.35 -9.87
N ASN A 65 21.31 -15.64 -10.04
CA ASN A 65 21.28 -14.19 -10.26
C ASN A 65 21.33 -13.43 -8.92
N ILE A 66 22.51 -13.40 -8.31
CA ILE A 66 22.77 -12.78 -7.00
C ILE A 66 22.36 -11.30 -6.96
N GLN A 67 22.48 -10.58 -8.07
CA GLN A 67 22.11 -9.17 -8.13
C GLN A 67 20.59 -9.00 -7.97
N ALA A 68 19.78 -9.78 -8.69
CA ALA A 68 18.33 -9.75 -8.55
C ALA A 68 17.88 -10.23 -7.15
N VAL A 69 18.53 -11.25 -6.58
CA VAL A 69 18.28 -11.72 -5.21
C VAL A 69 18.48 -10.60 -4.18
N ARG A 70 19.57 -9.83 -4.28
CA ARG A 70 19.84 -8.72 -3.35
C ARG A 70 18.81 -7.59 -3.48
N ASN A 71 18.48 -7.19 -4.72
CA ASN A 71 17.53 -6.09 -4.95
C ASN A 71 16.10 -6.47 -4.51
N THR A 72 15.65 -7.68 -4.83
CA THR A 72 14.34 -8.17 -4.39
C THR A 72 14.25 -8.27 -2.88
N ARG A 73 15.31 -8.74 -2.19
CA ARG A 73 15.36 -8.77 -0.72
C ARG A 73 15.21 -7.39 -0.11
N SER A 74 15.95 -6.40 -0.61
CA SER A 74 15.81 -5.01 -0.14
C SER A 74 14.40 -4.46 -0.36
N CYS A 75 13.79 -4.74 -1.52
CA CYS A 75 12.42 -4.35 -1.80
C CYS A 75 11.42 -5.02 -0.83
N MET A 76 11.55 -6.32 -0.59
CA MET A 76 10.71 -7.05 0.37
C MET A 76 10.83 -6.49 1.79
N GLN A 77 12.03 -6.16 2.25
CA GLN A 77 12.25 -5.55 3.56
C GLN A 77 11.53 -4.20 3.69
N GLU A 78 11.52 -3.37 2.65
CA GLU A 78 10.81 -2.10 2.67
C GLU A 78 9.28 -2.31 2.68
N ILE A 79 8.78 -3.32 1.96
CA ILE A 79 7.36 -3.69 1.99
C ILE A 79 6.96 -4.19 3.38
N ASP A 80 7.79 -5.03 4.00
CA ASP A 80 7.57 -5.55 5.34
C ASP A 80 7.55 -4.42 6.38
N ALA A 81 8.43 -3.43 6.24
CA ALA A 81 8.47 -2.25 7.10
C ALA A 81 7.21 -1.37 6.95
N LEU A 82 6.68 -1.19 5.72
CA LEU A 82 5.40 -0.52 5.50
C LEU A 82 4.24 -1.27 6.17
N ILE A 83 4.17 -2.60 6.01
CA ILE A 83 3.14 -3.42 6.65
C ILE A 83 3.19 -3.24 8.17
N GLU A 84 4.39 -3.32 8.75
CA GLU A 84 4.58 -3.17 10.20
C GLU A 84 4.13 -1.78 10.70
N ASP A 85 4.45 -0.70 9.97
CA ASP A 85 4.00 0.66 10.34
C ASP A 85 2.48 0.80 10.30
N VAL A 86 1.83 0.20 9.31
CA VAL A 86 0.36 0.20 9.17
C VAL A 86 -0.28 -0.61 10.28
N GLU A 87 0.25 -1.79 10.60
CA GLU A 87 -0.25 -2.63 11.69
C GLU A 87 -0.06 -1.95 13.05
N LYS A 88 1.10 -1.34 13.32
CA LYS A 88 1.36 -0.62 14.57
C LYS A 88 0.46 0.59 14.75
N SER A 89 0.10 1.28 13.66
CA SER A 89 -0.84 2.40 13.70
C SER A 89 -2.23 2.00 14.25
N SER A 90 -2.58 0.70 14.21
CA SER A 90 -3.82 0.17 14.79
C SER A 90 -3.75 -0.06 16.30
N SER A 91 -2.54 -0.20 16.86
CA SER A 91 -2.29 -0.58 18.25
C SER A 91 -2.03 0.63 19.18
N GLY A 92 -1.74 1.80 18.60
CA GLY A 92 -1.25 2.99 19.30
C GLY A 92 -2.31 4.07 19.57
N THR A 93 -3.34 3.79 20.37
CA THR A 93 -3.92 4.75 21.32
C THR A 93 -4.95 4.07 22.22
N THR A 94 -4.66 4.02 23.52
CA THR A 94 -5.47 3.44 24.61
C THR A 94 -6.80 4.16 24.88
N HIS A 95 -7.19 5.07 23.99
CA HIS A 95 -8.55 5.57 23.86
C HIS A 95 -8.86 5.45 22.37
N ALA A 96 -9.93 4.73 22.01
CA ALA A 96 -10.28 4.47 20.62
C ALA A 96 -10.09 5.73 19.75
N PHE A 97 -9.71 5.55 18.50
CA PHE A 97 -9.50 6.58 17.47
C PHE A 97 -10.48 7.80 17.48
N PHE A 98 -11.68 7.64 18.03
CA PHE A 98 -12.70 8.68 18.27
C PHE A 98 -13.23 8.79 19.72
N ALA A 99 -12.70 8.01 20.66
CA ALA A 99 -13.03 8.09 22.08
C ALA A 99 -12.45 9.39 22.66
N GLY A 100 -13.27 10.43 22.66
CA GLY A 100 -12.96 11.74 23.22
C GLY A 100 -13.22 12.91 22.27
N GLN A 101 -13.36 12.68 20.97
CA GLN A 101 -13.56 13.77 20.01
C GLN A 101 -15.02 14.23 19.96
N ARG A 102 -15.26 15.45 20.45
CA ARG A 102 -16.58 16.10 20.42
C ARG A 102 -17.04 16.43 18.99
N THR A 103 -16.12 16.78 18.08
CA THR A 103 -16.43 17.14 16.68
C THR A 103 -15.17 17.11 15.81
N VAL A 104 -15.18 16.35 14.71
CA VAL A 104 -14.16 16.45 13.65
C VAL A 104 -14.74 17.28 12.51
N SER A 105 -13.98 18.25 11.98
CA SER A 105 -14.44 19.08 10.87
C SER A 105 -14.54 18.28 9.56
N ASN A 106 -15.46 18.66 8.67
CA ASN A 106 -15.55 18.06 7.34
C ASN A 106 -14.28 18.30 6.50
N LYS A 107 -13.56 19.39 6.76
CA LYS A 107 -12.30 19.72 6.08
C LYS A 107 -11.22 18.70 6.43
N ASP A 108 -11.06 18.39 7.71
CA ASP A 108 -10.01 17.46 8.15
C ASP A 108 -10.34 16.02 7.76
N LEU A 109 -11.62 15.64 7.79
CA LEU A 109 -12.06 14.36 7.21
C LEU A 109 -11.72 14.28 5.74
N LYS A 110 -12.00 15.33 4.95
CA LYS A 110 -11.67 15.34 3.52
C LYS A 110 -10.16 15.21 3.29
N ALA A 111 -9.33 15.86 4.12
CA ALA A 111 -7.88 15.74 4.03
C ALA A 111 -7.39 14.32 4.32
N LEU A 112 -7.90 13.67 5.38
CA LEU A 112 -7.58 12.28 5.68
C LEU A 112 -8.02 11.32 4.57
N ILE A 113 -9.19 11.59 3.99
CA ILE A 113 -9.74 10.82 2.87
C ILE A 113 -8.84 10.88 1.64
N VAL A 114 -8.42 12.08 1.25
CA VAL A 114 -7.53 12.30 0.11
C VAL A 114 -6.16 11.64 0.36
N HIS A 115 -5.61 11.81 1.56
CA HIS A 115 -4.35 11.18 1.95
C HIS A 115 -4.42 9.64 1.87
N ASP A 116 -5.43 9.03 2.49
CA ASP A 116 -5.64 7.58 2.45
C ASP A 116 -5.82 7.08 0.99
N HIS A 117 -6.42 7.89 0.11
CA HIS A 117 -6.58 7.57 -1.31
C HIS A 117 -5.24 7.52 -2.03
N GLU A 118 -4.44 8.57 -1.86
CA GLU A 118 -3.12 8.71 -2.50
C GLU A 118 -2.16 7.59 -2.05
N VAL A 119 -2.21 7.18 -0.78
CA VAL A 119 -1.47 6.00 -0.29
C VAL A 119 -1.84 4.74 -1.07
N ILE A 120 -3.14 4.49 -1.27
CA ILE A 120 -3.63 3.31 -2.01
C ILE A 120 -3.22 3.38 -3.49
N GLU A 121 -3.26 4.57 -4.10
CA GLU A 121 -2.80 4.77 -5.49
C GLU A 121 -1.30 4.48 -5.64
N MET A 122 -0.46 4.99 -4.72
CA MET A 122 0.98 4.71 -4.71
C MET A 122 1.26 3.21 -4.58
N LEU A 123 0.56 2.52 -3.67
CA LEU A 123 0.68 1.07 -3.52
C LEU A 123 0.24 0.29 -4.75
N THR A 124 -0.80 0.76 -5.42
CA THR A 124 -1.25 0.18 -6.69
C THR A 124 -0.16 0.34 -7.76
N GLY A 125 0.49 1.52 -7.81
CA GLY A 125 1.67 1.74 -8.64
C GLY A 125 2.82 0.77 -8.33
N ALA A 126 3.08 0.51 -7.04
CA ALA A 126 4.09 -0.47 -6.63
C ALA A 126 3.74 -1.90 -7.04
N VAL A 127 2.46 -2.31 -6.93
CA VAL A 127 2.01 -3.63 -7.42
C VAL A 127 2.24 -3.75 -8.92
N ASN A 128 1.90 -2.72 -9.70
CA ASN A 128 2.14 -2.72 -11.14
C ASN A 128 3.64 -2.86 -11.45
N LEU A 129 4.51 -2.07 -10.79
CA LEU A 129 5.96 -2.19 -10.94
C LEU A 129 6.47 -3.58 -10.56
N SER A 130 5.94 -4.18 -9.50
CA SER A 130 6.35 -5.52 -9.08
C SER A 130 5.96 -6.61 -10.09
N ASN A 131 4.80 -6.46 -10.73
CA ASN A 131 4.39 -7.34 -11.82
C ASN A 131 5.22 -7.08 -13.09
N ASP A 132 5.54 -5.83 -13.40
CA ASP A 132 6.43 -5.47 -14.50
C ASP A 132 7.82 -6.11 -14.32
N SER A 133 8.34 -6.15 -13.10
CA SER A 133 9.59 -6.86 -12.76
C SER A 133 9.50 -8.37 -13.00
N GLU A 134 8.39 -9.02 -12.64
CA GLU A 134 8.20 -10.44 -12.95
C GLU A 134 8.18 -10.70 -14.46
N ARG A 135 7.53 -9.82 -15.23
CA ARG A 135 7.50 -9.93 -16.70
C ARG A 135 8.90 -9.70 -17.28
N ALA A 136 9.66 -8.74 -16.74
CA ALA A 136 11.05 -8.51 -17.14
C ALA A 136 11.93 -9.73 -16.85
N LEU A 137 11.75 -10.40 -15.71
CA LEU A 137 12.45 -11.65 -15.40
C LEU A 137 12.12 -12.75 -16.42
N GLN A 138 10.82 -12.97 -16.70
CA GLN A 138 10.37 -13.99 -17.67
C GLN A 138 10.93 -13.75 -19.07
N GLN A 139 11.08 -12.48 -19.45
CA GLN A 139 11.59 -12.07 -20.75
C GLN A 139 13.11 -11.99 -20.80
N ARG A 140 13.82 -12.28 -19.69
CA ARG A 140 15.27 -12.07 -19.53
C ARG A 140 15.70 -10.65 -19.95
N SER A 141 14.87 -9.68 -19.59
CA SER A 141 15.06 -8.27 -19.93
C SER A 141 16.07 -7.58 -19.02
N GLU A 142 16.86 -6.68 -19.58
CA GLU A 142 17.76 -5.78 -18.84
C GLU A 142 17.00 -4.84 -17.88
N GLU A 143 15.68 -4.67 -18.09
CA GLU A 143 14.80 -3.87 -17.22
C GLU A 143 14.48 -4.53 -15.87
N LEU A 144 14.90 -5.78 -15.63
CA LEU A 144 14.61 -6.47 -14.38
C LEU A 144 15.07 -5.68 -13.14
N ILE A 145 16.35 -5.30 -13.10
CA ILE A 145 16.90 -4.58 -11.94
C ILE A 145 16.31 -3.16 -11.82
N PRO A 146 16.24 -2.34 -12.90
CA PRO A 146 15.61 -1.02 -12.83
C PRO A 146 14.15 -1.04 -12.38
N THR A 147 13.36 -2.05 -12.78
CA THR A 147 11.95 -2.15 -12.35
C THR A 147 11.83 -2.53 -10.87
N ILE A 148 12.67 -3.44 -10.36
CA ILE A 148 12.69 -3.79 -8.92
C ILE A 148 13.04 -2.55 -8.09
N GLN A 149 14.05 -1.78 -8.51
CA GLN A 149 14.47 -0.56 -7.81
C GLN A 149 13.39 0.52 -7.81
N ARG A 150 12.69 0.71 -8.93
CA ARG A 150 11.52 1.60 -8.99
C ARG A 150 10.40 1.15 -8.06
N CYS A 151 10.15 -0.16 -7.98
CA CYS A 151 9.17 -0.72 -7.04
C CYS A 151 9.58 -0.40 -5.59
N GLN A 152 10.84 -0.65 -5.22
CA GLN A 152 11.36 -0.34 -3.89
C GLN A 152 11.23 1.16 -3.57
N GLN A 153 11.59 2.04 -4.51
CA GLN A 153 11.46 3.48 -4.34
C GLN A 153 10.01 3.89 -4.12
N MET A 154 9.07 3.34 -4.91
CA MET A 154 7.64 3.61 -4.76
C MET A 154 7.12 3.18 -3.38
N ILE A 155 7.51 2.01 -2.89
CA ILE A 155 7.15 1.53 -1.54
C ILE A 155 7.73 2.45 -0.47
N SER A 156 9.01 2.83 -0.59
CA SER A 156 9.66 3.73 0.37
C SER A 156 8.97 5.11 0.42
N SER A 157 8.65 5.69 -0.74
CA SER A 157 7.88 6.93 -0.83
C SER A 157 6.47 6.77 -0.25
N CYS A 158 5.78 5.66 -0.55
CA CYS A 158 4.46 5.38 -0.02
C CYS A 158 4.48 5.27 1.50
N ARG A 159 5.49 4.60 2.06
CA ARG A 159 5.70 4.47 3.49
C ARG A 159 5.94 5.82 4.16
N GLY A 160 6.85 6.63 3.62
CA GLY A 160 7.07 7.99 4.09
C GLY A 160 5.77 8.81 4.10
N PHE A 161 5.05 8.80 2.98
CA PHE A 161 3.77 9.48 2.86
C PHE A 161 2.71 8.95 3.84
N TYR A 162 2.64 7.63 4.06
CA TYR A 162 1.75 7.03 5.04
C TYR A 162 2.05 7.51 6.47
N THR A 163 3.32 7.72 6.84
CA THR A 163 3.66 8.22 8.19
C THR A 163 3.10 9.62 8.47
N GLU A 164 2.93 10.45 7.44
CA GLU A 164 2.34 11.80 7.55
C GLU A 164 0.87 11.75 7.99
N ARG A 165 0.21 10.60 7.85
CA ARG A 165 -1.14 10.35 8.35
C ARG A 165 -1.28 10.69 9.84
N SER A 166 -0.23 10.42 10.62
CA SER A 166 -0.21 10.74 12.06
C SER A 166 -0.42 12.24 12.34
N ASN A 167 0.09 13.13 11.49
CA ASN A 167 -0.09 14.57 11.62
C ASN A 167 -1.54 14.98 11.35
N LEU A 168 -2.15 14.41 10.31
CA LEU A 168 -3.57 14.64 10.01
C LEU A 168 -4.45 14.18 11.18
N LEU A 169 -4.15 13.01 11.73
CA LEU A 169 -4.86 12.43 12.88
C LEU A 169 -4.67 13.23 14.17
N ASN A 170 -3.47 13.72 14.44
CA ASN A 170 -3.22 14.59 15.59
C ASN A 170 -3.96 15.93 15.47
N GLY A 171 -4.10 16.46 14.25
CA GLY A 171 -4.94 17.63 13.98
C GLY A 171 -6.43 17.42 14.30
N LEU A 172 -6.92 16.17 14.34
CA LEU A 172 -8.31 15.86 14.71
C LEU A 172 -8.56 15.91 16.22
N LYS A 173 -7.51 15.79 17.05
CA LYS A 173 -7.62 15.68 18.52
C LYS A 173 -7.85 17.02 19.23
N ASN A 174 -7.73 18.15 18.51
CA ASN A 174 -7.86 19.50 19.05
C ASN A 174 -9.24 20.10 18.77
#